data_AF-X1LFL6-F1
#
_entry.id   AF-X1LFL6-F1
#
_cell.length_a   1.000
_cell.length_b   1.000
_cell.length_c   1.000
_cell.angle_alpha   90.00
_cell.angle_beta   90.00
_cell.angle_gamma   90.00
#
_symmetry.space_group_name_H-M   'P 1'
#
loop_
_entity.id
_entity.type
_entity.pdbx_description
1 polymer ?
#
loop_
_entity_poly.entity_id
_entity_poly.type
_entity_poly.pdbx_seq_one_letter_code
_entity_poly.pdbx_strand_id
1 'polypeptide(L)'
;RWNEEWHEELLSISLLEKGPLQRKELKKRIRRIQTNEHHGDRNYDRWIRKLIERELIEKHDRVLRLTGLGEWIRKSKLGSLFERDSFLESFICKKCSRLPNVVLLTPLLDTINVNRINAKGQIWVDLRCPKCKIVDTHGLSFSKDKLVKFYKQAVVELKQFVNLEAQGI
;
A
#
# COMPACT_ATOMS: atom_id res chain seq x y z
N ARG A 1 -8.78 16.12 9.41
CA ARG A 1 -9.75 15.71 8.37
C ARG A 1 -9.08 14.62 7.55
N TRP A 2 -9.53 13.39 7.72
CA TRP A 2 -9.07 12.27 6.90
C TRP A 2 -9.73 12.42 5.53
N ASN A 3 -8.98 12.23 4.44
CA ASN A 3 -9.57 12.25 3.10
C ASN A 3 -10.45 11.00 2.98
N GLU A 4 -11.76 11.20 2.80
CA GLU A 4 -12.75 10.16 2.60
C GLU A 4 -12.25 9.14 1.57
N GLU A 5 -11.65 9.59 0.47
CA GLU A 5 -11.05 8.80 -0.63
C GLU A 5 -10.15 7.61 -0.23
N TRP A 6 -9.47 7.67 0.93
CA TRP A 6 -8.62 6.56 1.39
C TRP A 6 -9.41 5.43 2.02
N HIS A 7 -10.61 5.72 2.51
CA HIS A 7 -11.49 4.72 3.11
C HIS A 7 -12.08 3.81 2.03
N GLU A 8 -12.40 4.31 0.83
CA GLU A 8 -13.02 3.50 -0.22
C GLU A 8 -12.04 2.59 -0.96
N GLU A 9 -10.78 3.01 -1.09
CA GLU A 9 -9.71 2.15 -1.59
C GLU A 9 -9.54 0.92 -0.69
N LEU A 10 -9.44 1.13 0.63
CA LEU A 10 -9.31 0.05 1.61
C LEU A 10 -10.60 -0.80 1.73
N LEU A 11 -11.77 -0.18 1.57
CA LEU A 11 -13.04 -0.91 1.52
C LEU A 11 -13.11 -1.83 0.29
N SER A 12 -12.62 -1.38 -0.86
CA SER A 12 -12.56 -2.19 -2.08
C SER A 12 -11.68 -3.43 -1.87
N ILE A 13 -10.51 -3.25 -1.25
CA ILE A 13 -9.62 -4.37 -0.88
C ILE A 13 -10.33 -5.33 0.07
N SER A 14 -11.01 -4.81 1.09
CA SER A 14 -11.74 -5.62 2.09
C SER A 14 -12.89 -6.43 1.49
N LEU A 15 -13.58 -5.89 0.47
CA LEU A 15 -14.66 -6.59 -0.21
C LEU A 15 -14.14 -7.69 -1.15
N LEU A 16 -13.00 -7.47 -1.79
CA LEU A 16 -12.36 -8.42 -2.70
C LEU A 16 -11.68 -9.59 -1.97
N GLU A 17 -11.39 -9.44 -0.67
CA GLU A 17 -10.93 -10.55 0.17
C GLU A 17 -11.93 -11.72 0.19
N LYS A 18 -13.23 -11.41 0.16
CA LYS A 18 -14.30 -12.42 0.18
C LYS A 18 -14.37 -13.21 -1.12
N GLY A 19 -13.60 -12.81 -2.13
CA GLY A 19 -13.50 -13.45 -3.42
C GLY A 19 -13.52 -12.43 -4.56
N PRO A 20 -13.17 -12.87 -5.78
CA PRO A 20 -13.19 -12.03 -6.97
C PRO A 20 -14.60 -11.48 -7.24
N LEU A 21 -14.69 -10.21 -7.65
CA LEU A 21 -15.97 -9.56 -7.94
C LEU A 21 -15.94 -8.88 -9.29
N GLN A 22 -17.06 -8.93 -10.01
CA GLN A 22 -17.26 -8.04 -11.14
C GLN A 22 -17.27 -6.58 -10.67
N ARG A 23 -16.72 -5.67 -11.49
CA ARG A 23 -16.67 -4.22 -11.17
C ARG A 23 -18.03 -3.64 -10.76
N LYS A 24 -19.11 -4.03 -11.46
CA LYS A 24 -20.48 -3.58 -11.16
C LYS A 24 -20.94 -4.05 -9.78
N GLU A 25 -20.62 -5.28 -9.40
CA GLU A 25 -20.98 -5.86 -8.11
C GLU A 25 -20.17 -5.23 -6.97
N LEU A 26 -18.86 -5.04 -7.15
CA LEU A 26 -18.02 -4.34 -6.17
C LEU A 26 -18.58 -2.93 -5.87
N LYS A 27 -18.89 -2.17 -6.93
CA LYS A 27 -19.50 -0.84 -6.80
C LYS A 27 -20.85 -0.87 -6.08
N LYS A 28 -21.71 -1.82 -6.41
CA LYS A 28 -23.01 -2.02 -5.75
C LYS A 28 -22.85 -2.29 -4.24
N ARG A 29 -21.85 -3.09 -3.86
CA ARG A 29 -21.55 -3.40 -2.45
C ARG A 29 -21.02 -2.18 -1.70
N ILE A 30 -20.11 -1.42 -2.30
CA ILE A 30 -19.58 -0.19 -1.66
C ILE A 30 -20.71 0.82 -1.40
N ARG A 31 -21.59 1.07 -2.38
CA ARG A 31 -22.75 1.97 -2.23
C ARG A 31 -23.69 1.57 -1.09
N ARG A 32 -23.89 0.26 -0.89
CA ARG A 32 -24.72 -0.25 0.20
C ARG A 32 -24.11 -0.04 1.58
N ILE A 33 -22.79 0.06 1.66
CA ILE A 33 -22.07 0.29 2.92
C ILE A 33 -22.00 1.79 3.24
N GLN A 34 -21.81 2.62 2.22
CA GLN A 34 -21.69 4.07 2.34
C GLN A 34 -23.05 4.79 2.22
N THR A 35 -24.09 4.32 2.91
CA THR A 35 -25.50 4.74 2.74
C THR A 35 -25.79 6.25 2.72
N ASN A 36 -24.85 7.12 3.09
CA ASN A 36 -24.99 8.58 3.11
C ASN A 36 -24.01 9.37 2.21
N GLU A 37 -23.13 8.74 1.44
CA GLU A 37 -22.15 9.43 0.58
C GLU A 37 -22.47 9.26 -0.91
N HIS A 38 -22.83 10.36 -1.57
CA HIS A 38 -23.13 10.36 -3.02
C HIS A 38 -21.85 10.47 -3.84
N HIS A 39 -21.05 9.41 -3.86
CA HIS A 39 -19.92 9.34 -4.78
C HIS A 39 -20.41 9.05 -6.21
N GLY A 40 -20.09 9.95 -7.13
CA GLY A 40 -20.39 9.78 -8.54
C GLY A 40 -19.65 8.60 -9.16
N ASP A 41 -20.19 8.05 -10.25
CA ASP A 41 -19.61 6.92 -11.00
C ASP A 41 -18.12 7.10 -11.34
N ARG A 42 -17.71 8.34 -11.60
CA ARG A 42 -16.34 8.71 -11.95
C ARG A 42 -15.34 8.53 -10.80
N ASN A 43 -15.78 8.68 -9.54
CA ASN A 43 -14.92 8.52 -8.36
C ASN A 43 -14.56 7.05 -8.18
N TYR A 44 -15.55 6.16 -8.23
CA TYR A 44 -15.33 4.71 -8.22
C TYR A 44 -14.37 4.26 -9.31
N ASP A 45 -14.56 4.76 -10.52
CA ASP A 45 -13.72 4.38 -11.64
C ASP A 45 -12.27 4.86 -11.48
N ARG A 46 -12.08 6.01 -10.83
CA ARG A 46 -10.76 6.53 -10.46
C ARG A 46 -10.09 5.68 -9.39
N TRP A 47 -10.81 5.29 -8.33
CA TRP A 47 -10.26 4.46 -7.25
C TRP A 47 -9.84 3.09 -7.73
N ILE A 48 -10.69 2.42 -8.51
CA ILE A 48 -10.35 1.12 -9.11
C ILE A 48 -9.13 1.24 -10.02
N ARG A 49 -9.02 2.33 -10.81
CA ARG A 49 -7.84 2.56 -11.63
C ARG A 49 -6.59 2.72 -10.77
N LYS A 50 -6.64 3.52 -9.70
CA LYS A 50 -5.50 3.71 -8.79
C LYS A 50 -5.08 2.42 -8.10
N LEU A 51 -6.03 1.58 -7.68
CA LEU A 51 -5.72 0.26 -7.11
C LEU A 51 -5.04 -0.68 -8.12
N ILE A 52 -5.42 -0.60 -9.40
CA ILE A 52 -4.77 -1.36 -10.49
C ILE A 52 -3.37 -0.80 -10.78
N GLU A 53 -3.21 0.52 -10.87
CA GLU A 53 -1.93 1.20 -11.10
C GLU A 53 -0.92 0.93 -9.99
N ARG A 54 -1.40 0.78 -8.75
CA ARG A 54 -0.60 0.39 -7.58
C ARG A 54 -0.39 -1.13 -7.47
N GLU A 55 -0.87 -1.89 -8.45
CA GLU A 55 -0.80 -3.35 -8.50
C GLU A 55 -1.40 -4.04 -7.25
N LEU A 56 -2.40 -3.43 -6.59
CA LEU A 56 -3.08 -4.02 -5.43
C LEU A 56 -4.25 -4.92 -5.84
N ILE A 57 -4.84 -4.61 -6.99
CA ILE A 57 -5.87 -5.45 -7.62
C ILE A 57 -5.52 -5.63 -9.09
N GLU A 58 -5.96 -6.74 -9.67
CA GLU A 58 -5.86 -6.99 -11.10
C GLU A 58 -7.23 -7.31 -11.70
N LYS A 59 -7.33 -7.15 -13.02
CA LYS A 59 -8.58 -7.34 -13.76
C LYS A 59 -8.39 -8.44 -14.80
N HIS A 60 -9.21 -9.48 -14.72
CA HIS A 60 -9.33 -10.53 -15.73
C HIS A 60 -10.79 -10.63 -16.17
N ASP A 61 -11.10 -10.49 -17.46
CA ASP A 61 -12.48 -10.59 -18.00
C ASP A 61 -13.55 -9.83 -17.21
N ARG A 62 -13.22 -8.60 -16.78
CA ARG A 62 -14.09 -7.70 -15.97
C ARG A 62 -14.30 -8.12 -14.51
N VAL A 63 -13.68 -9.21 -14.08
CA VAL A 63 -13.56 -9.62 -12.68
C VAL A 63 -12.31 -8.98 -12.08
N LEU A 64 -12.48 -8.37 -10.92
CA LEU A 64 -11.42 -7.80 -10.10
C LEU A 64 -11.04 -8.81 -9.02
N ARG A 65 -9.74 -8.96 -8.75
CA ARG A 65 -9.21 -9.79 -7.67
C ARG A 65 -8.00 -9.13 -7.04
N LEU A 66 -7.72 -9.47 -5.78
CA LEU A 66 -6.51 -9.00 -5.11
C LEU A 66 -5.28 -9.63 -5.76
N THR A 67 -4.21 -8.85 -5.89
CA THR A 67 -2.86 -9.37 -6.19
C THR A 67 -2.20 -9.83 -4.89
N GLY A 68 -0.97 -10.36 -4.96
CA GLY A 68 -0.18 -10.64 -3.76
C GLY A 68 -0.02 -9.43 -2.83
N LEU A 69 0.14 -8.22 -3.38
CA LEU A 69 0.21 -6.99 -2.59
C LEU A 69 -1.12 -6.63 -1.92
N GLY A 70 -2.23 -6.75 -2.64
CA GLY A 70 -3.56 -6.54 -2.08
C GLY A 70 -3.92 -7.58 -1.00
N GLU A 71 -3.53 -8.83 -1.21
CA GLU A 71 -3.68 -9.89 -0.23
C GLU A 71 -2.85 -9.62 1.03
N TRP A 72 -1.59 -9.15 0.90
CA TRP A 72 -0.77 -8.79 2.05
C TRP A 72 -1.39 -7.66 2.86
N ILE A 73 -1.85 -6.57 2.22
CA ILE A 73 -2.56 -5.49 2.92
C ILE A 73 -3.71 -6.07 3.75
N ARG A 74 -4.46 -7.02 3.21
CA ARG A 74 -5.64 -7.51 3.90
C ARG A 74 -5.35 -8.55 4.99
N LYS A 75 -4.50 -9.53 4.70
CA LYS A 75 -4.26 -10.71 5.55
C LYS A 75 -3.21 -10.45 6.63
N SER A 76 -2.30 -9.51 6.41
CA SER A 76 -1.29 -9.14 7.41
C SER A 76 -1.93 -8.58 8.67
N LYS A 77 -1.37 -8.95 9.83
CA LYS A 77 -1.70 -8.39 11.15
C LYS A 77 -0.74 -7.26 11.54
N LEU A 78 0.19 -6.88 10.67
CA LEU A 78 1.19 -5.87 10.94
C LEU A 78 0.58 -4.47 10.89
N GLY A 79 0.44 -3.83 12.04
CA GLY A 79 -0.17 -2.51 12.16
C GLY A 79 -1.62 -2.46 11.65
N SER A 80 -2.06 -1.26 11.28
CA SER A 80 -3.35 -0.99 10.64
C SER A 80 -3.30 -1.21 9.14
N LEU A 81 -4.49 -1.35 8.51
CA LEU A 81 -4.62 -1.38 7.05
C LEU A 81 -3.97 -0.16 6.39
N PHE A 82 -4.13 1.01 7.02
CA PHE A 82 -3.54 2.27 6.56
C PHE A 82 -2.01 2.23 6.59
N GLU A 83 -1.40 1.72 7.66
CA GLU A 83 0.06 1.62 7.74
C GLU A 83 0.61 0.68 6.68
N ARG A 84 -0.09 -0.42 6.38
CA ARG A 84 0.31 -1.35 5.31
C ARG A 84 0.20 -0.72 3.93
N ASP A 85 -0.90 -0.04 3.66
CA ASP A 85 -1.10 0.65 2.39
C ASP A 85 -0.07 1.77 2.17
N SER A 86 0.15 2.60 3.19
CA SER A 86 1.17 3.65 3.18
C SER A 86 2.59 3.09 3.05
N PHE A 87 2.86 1.92 3.65
CA PHE A 87 4.12 1.20 3.51
C PHE A 87 4.34 0.77 2.05
N LEU A 88 3.37 0.11 1.40
CA LEU A 88 3.54 -0.27 -0.02
C LEU A 88 3.70 0.95 -0.93
N GLU A 89 3.00 2.04 -0.63
CA GLU A 89 3.13 3.26 -1.42
C GLU A 89 4.54 3.84 -1.38
N SER A 90 5.15 3.84 -0.19
CA SER A 90 6.45 4.46 0.06
C SER A 90 7.62 3.54 -0.28
N PHE A 91 7.49 2.23 -0.01
CA PHE A 91 8.63 1.31 -0.03
C PHE A 91 8.73 0.45 -1.30
N ILE A 92 7.77 0.46 -2.23
CA ILE A 92 7.91 -0.26 -3.50
C ILE A 92 8.62 0.62 -4.52
N CYS A 93 9.71 0.12 -5.12
CA CYS A 93 10.37 0.82 -6.20
C CYS A 93 9.49 0.86 -7.46
N LYS A 94 8.98 2.04 -7.84
CA LYS A 94 8.09 2.22 -8.99
C LYS A 94 8.75 1.96 -10.36
N LYS A 95 10.09 2.02 -10.42
CA LYS A 95 10.86 1.82 -11.67
C LYS A 95 11.12 0.37 -12.02
N CYS A 96 11.45 -0.47 -11.03
CA CYS A 96 11.87 -1.86 -11.29
C CYS A 96 11.01 -2.93 -10.61
N SER A 97 9.99 -2.56 -9.84
CA SER A 97 9.02 -3.53 -9.31
C SER A 97 7.91 -3.75 -10.32
N ARG A 98 7.61 -5.03 -10.59
CA ARG A 98 6.48 -5.49 -11.39
C ARG A 98 6.05 -6.84 -10.88
N LEU A 99 4.77 -7.03 -10.60
CA LEU A 99 4.29 -8.33 -10.12
C LEU A 99 4.65 -9.48 -11.09
N PRO A 100 5.01 -10.66 -10.56
CA PRO A 100 5.07 -11.02 -9.13
C PRO A 100 6.35 -10.58 -8.41
N ASN A 101 7.30 -9.94 -9.10
CA ASN A 101 8.62 -9.56 -8.58
C ASN A 101 8.64 -8.14 -8.01
N VAL A 102 8.61 -8.03 -6.68
CA VAL A 102 8.55 -6.75 -5.97
C VAL A 102 9.93 -6.38 -5.43
N VAL A 103 10.39 -5.15 -5.69
CA VAL A 103 11.65 -4.62 -5.16
C VAL A 103 11.34 -3.60 -4.08
N LEU A 104 11.65 -3.95 -2.83
CA LEU A 104 11.46 -3.08 -1.69
C LEU A 104 12.66 -2.14 -1.53
N LEU A 105 12.39 -0.85 -1.41
CA LEU A 105 13.36 0.16 -1.06
C LEU A 105 13.85 -0.07 0.37
N THR A 106 15.11 0.23 0.64
CA THR A 106 15.74 0.05 1.95
C THR A 106 15.89 1.42 2.62
N PRO A 107 15.37 1.61 3.84
CA PRO A 107 15.53 2.87 4.55
C PRO A 107 16.97 3.08 4.98
N LEU A 108 17.53 4.26 4.70
CA LEU A 108 18.86 4.69 5.14
C LEU A 108 18.72 5.35 6.52
N LEU A 109 18.87 4.56 7.58
CA LEU A 109 18.53 4.98 8.96
C LEU A 109 19.41 6.12 9.52
N ASP A 110 20.56 6.35 8.91
CA ASP A 110 21.49 7.45 9.16
C ASP A 110 21.01 8.79 8.59
N THR A 111 20.13 8.76 7.58
CA THR A 111 19.52 9.96 6.97
C THR A 111 18.32 10.50 7.76
N ILE A 112 17.87 9.78 8.79
CA ILE A 112 16.75 10.19 9.64
C ILE A 112 17.16 11.44 10.44
N ASN A 113 16.64 12.59 10.03
CA ASN A 113 16.85 13.83 10.76
C ASN A 113 15.85 13.95 11.91
N VAL A 114 16.30 13.63 13.13
CA VAL A 114 15.51 13.72 14.37
C VAL A 114 15.02 15.14 14.67
N ASN A 115 15.67 16.17 14.12
CA ASN A 115 15.27 17.58 14.27
C ASN A 115 14.22 18.01 13.24
N ARG A 116 13.85 17.15 12.28
CA ARG A 116 12.77 17.37 11.30
C ARG A 116 11.54 16.50 11.55
N ILE A 117 11.38 16.00 12.76
CA ILE A 117 10.13 15.36 13.18
C ILE A 117 9.06 16.45 13.21
N ASN A 118 8.07 16.36 12.33
CA ASN A 118 7.01 17.36 12.32
C ASN A 118 6.09 17.21 13.54
N ALA A 119 5.20 18.18 13.78
CA ALA A 119 4.24 18.14 14.89
C ALA A 119 3.32 16.89 14.90
N LYS A 120 3.28 16.13 13.79
CA LYS A 120 2.53 14.87 13.67
C LYS A 120 3.39 13.63 13.91
N GLY A 121 4.65 13.80 14.33
CA GLY A 121 5.57 12.69 14.61
C GLY A 121 6.13 12.00 13.37
N GLN A 122 6.05 12.62 12.18
CA GLN A 122 6.56 12.01 10.95
C GLN A 122 8.07 12.22 10.82
N ILE A 123 8.79 11.15 10.48
CA ILE A 123 10.22 11.21 10.13
C ILE A 123 10.40 11.39 8.63
N TRP A 124 11.45 12.09 8.23
CA TRP A 124 11.93 12.08 6.86
C TRP A 124 13.12 11.13 6.77
N VAL A 125 13.08 10.21 5.81
CA VAL A 125 14.13 9.20 5.61
C VAL A 125 14.35 8.98 4.12
N ASP A 126 15.60 8.78 3.74
CA ASP A 126 15.95 8.39 2.38
C ASP A 126 15.72 6.89 2.21
N LEU A 127 15.03 6.53 1.13
CA LEU A 127 14.77 5.15 0.74
C LEU A 127 15.56 4.83 -0.51
N ARG A 128 16.39 3.78 -0.47
CA ARG A 128 17.25 3.37 -1.58
C ARG A 128 16.76 2.10 -2.25
N CYS A 129 16.64 2.12 -3.57
CA CYS A 129 16.38 0.90 -4.33
C CYS A 129 17.63 0.02 -4.43
N PRO A 130 17.57 -1.27 -4.04
CA PRO A 130 18.73 -2.15 -4.13
C PRO A 130 19.15 -2.46 -5.58
N LYS A 131 18.23 -2.40 -6.56
CA LYS A 131 18.53 -2.55 -7.99
C LYS A 131 18.94 -1.25 -8.65
N CYS A 132 18.02 -0.29 -8.67
CA CYS A 132 18.19 0.94 -9.43
C CYS A 132 19.19 1.92 -8.80
N LYS A 133 19.56 1.73 -7.52
CA LYS A 133 20.40 2.62 -6.71
C LYS A 133 19.87 4.05 -6.53
N ILE A 134 18.67 4.34 -7.05
CA ILE A 134 17.96 5.61 -6.83
C ILE A 134 17.60 5.74 -5.36
N VAL A 135 17.76 6.96 -4.87
CA VAL A 135 17.44 7.39 -3.51
C VAL A 135 16.38 8.47 -3.62
N ASP A 136 15.27 8.27 -2.91
CA ASP A 136 14.20 9.26 -2.80
C ASP A 136 13.90 9.50 -1.31
N THR A 137 13.62 10.75 -0.93
CA THR A 137 13.29 11.10 0.46
C THR A 137 11.79 10.98 0.69
N HIS A 138 11.39 10.26 1.74
CA HIS A 138 9.98 10.03 2.09
C HIS A 138 9.66 10.53 3.50
N GLY A 139 8.51 11.18 3.64
CA GLY A 139 7.89 11.48 4.92
C GLY A 139 7.07 10.28 5.41
N LEU A 140 7.46 9.68 6.53
CA LEU A 140 6.86 8.47 7.07
C LEU A 140 6.22 8.73 8.43
N SER A 141 4.99 8.24 8.62
CA SER A 141 4.27 8.29 9.90
C SER A 141 4.73 7.21 10.89
N PHE A 142 6.04 7.05 11.02
CA PHE A 142 6.70 6.08 11.90
C PHE A 142 7.72 6.80 12.78
N SER A 143 7.85 6.38 14.04
CA SER A 143 9.10 6.63 14.77
C SER A 143 10.21 5.76 14.18
N LYS A 144 11.48 6.11 14.42
CA LYS A 144 12.63 5.32 13.94
C LYS A 144 12.53 3.85 14.35
N ASP A 145 12.28 3.56 15.62
CA ASP A 145 12.19 2.18 16.11
C ASP A 145 11.00 1.42 15.53
N LYS A 146 9.86 2.11 15.40
CA LYS A 146 8.67 1.53 14.77
C LYS A 146 8.93 1.23 13.30
N LEU A 147 9.64 2.10 12.57
CA LEU A 147 10.04 1.87 11.19
C LEU A 147 10.90 0.61 11.09
N VAL A 148 11.95 0.48 11.89
CA VAL A 148 12.85 -0.69 11.82
C VAL A 148 12.07 -1.98 12.09
N LYS A 149 11.25 -2.00 13.15
CA LYS A 149 10.44 -3.17 13.49
C LYS A 149 9.43 -3.50 12.39
N PHE A 150 8.69 -2.51 11.90
CA PHE A 150 7.68 -2.70 10.86
C PHE A 150 8.33 -3.18 9.56
N TYR A 151 9.44 -2.57 9.13
CA TYR A 151 10.15 -2.96 7.91
C TYR A 151 10.62 -4.42 7.97
N LYS A 152 11.28 -4.82 9.06
CA LYS A 152 11.77 -6.20 9.24
C LYS A 152 10.61 -7.21 9.19
N GLN A 153 9.50 -6.92 9.86
CA GLN A 153 8.31 -7.78 9.85
C GLN A 153 7.63 -7.81 8.48
N ALA A 154 7.48 -6.66 7.82
CA ALA A 154 6.89 -6.55 6.50
C ALA A 154 7.68 -7.33 5.44
N VAL A 155 9.02 -7.29 5.48
CA VAL A 155 9.89 -8.07 4.58
C VAL A 155 9.62 -9.57 4.73
N VAL A 156 9.44 -10.07 5.96
CA VAL A 156 9.16 -11.49 6.21
C VAL A 156 7.78 -11.87 5.71
N GLU A 157 6.76 -11.07 6.02
CA GLU A 157 5.39 -11.38 5.62
C GLU A 157 5.20 -11.26 4.09
N LEU A 158 5.73 -10.20 3.45
CA LEU A 158 5.56 -9.98 2.01
C LEU A 158 6.13 -11.10 1.15
N LYS A 159 7.21 -11.76 1.58
CA LYS A 159 7.77 -12.94 0.89
C LYS A 159 6.79 -14.10 0.72
N GLN A 160 5.73 -14.14 1.53
CA GLN A 160 4.68 -15.16 1.43
C GLN A 160 3.67 -14.87 0.32
N PHE A 161 3.63 -13.62 -0.18
CA PHE A 161 2.63 -13.15 -1.14
C PHE A 161 3.23 -12.78 -2.50
N VAL A 162 4.50 -12.40 -2.54
CA VAL A 162 5.21 -11.94 -3.75
C VAL A 162 6.65 -12.44 -3.78
N ASN A 163 7.27 -12.46 -4.96
CA ASN A 163 8.70 -12.68 -5.10
C ASN A 163 9.43 -11.39 -4.69
N LEU A 164 9.84 -11.33 -3.43
CA LEU A 164 10.39 -10.10 -2.84
C LEU A 164 11.92 -10.03 -2.93
N GLU A 165 12.41 -8.92 -3.46
CA GLU A 165 13.80 -8.49 -3.33
C GLU A 165 13.90 -7.30 -2.36
N ALA A 166 14.65 -7.48 -1.28
CA ALA A 166 14.87 -6.46 -0.25
C ALA A 166 16.28 -6.63 0.34
N GLN A 167 16.90 -5.53 0.77
CA GLN A 167 18.13 -5.57 1.58
C GLN A 167 17.79 -5.47 3.07
N GLY A 168 18.63 -6.10 3.91
CA GLY A 168 18.53 -5.99 5.36
C GLY A 168 18.83 -4.56 5.86
N ILE A 169 18.32 -4.25 7.05
CA ILE A 169 18.59 -3.02 7.81
C ILE A 169 19.09 -3.32 9.22
#